data_AF-A0A967EQG1-F1
#
_entry.id   AF-A0A967EQG1-F1
#
_cell.length_a   1.000
_cell.length_b   1.000
_cell.length_c   1.000
_cell.angle_alpha   90.00
_cell.angle_beta   90.00
_cell.angle_gamma   90.00
#
_symmetry.space_group_name_H-M   'P 1'
#
loop_
_entity.id
_entity.type
_entity.pdbx_description
1 polymer ?
#
loop_
_entity_poly.entity_id
_entity_poly.type
_entity_poly.pdbx_seq_one_letter_code
_entity_poly.pdbx_strand_id
1 'polypeptide(L)' 'SAALHTRTVAIFGSTDPVATGPASDHAMVVRTEIACSPCLKTHCPKQHFQCMEKIRVEDVLTAVYEHLGGRAGAKE' A
#
# COMPACT_ATOMS: atom_id res chain seq x y z
N SER A 1 4.13 1.31 14.43
CA SER A 1 3.81 2.56 13.72
C SER A 1 2.40 3.03 14.03
N ALA A 2 1.35 2.24 13.75
CA ALA A 2 -0.05 2.62 14.04
C ALA A 2 -0.31 2.96 15.52
N ALA A 3 0.11 2.09 16.45
CA ALA A 3 -0.06 2.30 17.89
C ALA A 3 0.71 3.52 18.45
N LEU A 4 1.65 4.06 17.68
CA LEU A 4 2.45 5.25 18.04
C LEU A 4 1.92 6.51 17.36
N HIS A 5 0.74 6.44 16.71
CA HIS A 5 0.18 7.52 15.88
C HIS A 5 1.16 8.07 14.83
N THR A 6 2.11 7.23 14.40
CA THR A 6 3.05 7.61 13.35
C THR A 6 2.35 7.56 12.01
N ARG A 7 2.52 8.62 11.22
CA ARG A 7 2.16 8.66 9.80
C ARG A 7 2.70 7.42 9.08
N THR A 8 1.81 6.62 8.51
CA THR A 8 2.13 5.28 7.99
C THR A 8 1.61 5.13 6.57
N VAL A 9 2.48 4.78 5.63
CA VAL A 9 2.09 4.31 4.30
C VAL A 9 2.25 2.79 4.28
N ALA A 10 1.17 2.06 4.11
CA ALA A 10 1.15 0.60 4.15
C ALA A 10 0.86 0.01 2.76
N ILE A 11 1.71 -0.91 2.32
CA ILE A 11 1.62 -1.54 1.00
C ILE A 11 0.87 -2.87 1.14
N PHE A 12 -0.18 -3.06 0.34
CA PHE A 12 -1.05 -4.24 0.42
C PHE A 12 -1.16 -4.97 -0.93
N GLY A 13 -0.69 -6.22 -0.94
CA GLY A 13 -0.88 -7.18 -2.04
C GLY A 13 -2.08 -8.10 -1.79
N SER A 14 -1.81 -9.36 -1.45
CA SER A 14 -2.85 -10.41 -1.25
C SER A 14 -3.74 -10.18 -0.03
N THR A 15 -3.25 -9.44 0.97
CA THR A 15 -3.94 -9.17 2.23
C THR A 15 -5.07 -8.14 2.05
N ASP A 16 -6.14 -8.27 2.83
CA ASP A 16 -7.25 -7.31 2.86
C ASP A 16 -6.99 -6.17 3.89
N PRO A 17 -6.84 -4.92 3.46
CA PRO A 17 -6.64 -3.77 4.32
C PRO A 17 -7.90 -3.40 5.10
N VAL A 18 -9.10 -3.82 4.69
CA VAL A 18 -10.30 -3.61 5.52
C VAL A 18 -10.25 -4.53 6.74
N ALA A 19 -9.82 -5.78 6.54
CA ALA A 19 -9.72 -6.76 7.62
C ALA A 19 -8.49 -6.56 8.52
N THR A 20 -7.33 -6.19 7.96
CA THR A 20 -6.05 -6.16 8.69
C THR A 20 -5.25 -4.88 8.47
N GLY A 21 -5.90 -3.80 8.04
CA GLY A 21 -5.28 -2.50 7.87
C GLY A 21 -4.72 -1.93 9.18
N PRO A 22 -3.81 -0.95 9.10
CA PRO A 22 -3.38 -0.21 10.28
C PRO A 22 -4.56 0.49 10.95
N ALA A 23 -4.78 0.25 12.25
CA ALA A 23 -5.79 0.93 13.06
C ALA A 23 -5.31 2.34 13.46
N SER A 24 -5.22 3.25 12.49
CA SER A 24 -4.83 4.64 12.70
C SER A 24 -5.37 5.53 11.59
N ASP A 25 -5.92 6.68 11.93
CA ASP A 25 -6.38 7.70 10.97
C ASP A 25 -5.22 8.38 10.23
N HIS A 26 -3.99 8.16 10.72
CA HIS A 26 -2.75 8.57 10.06
C HIS A 26 -2.15 7.45 9.22
N ALA A 27 -2.98 6.54 8.68
CA ALA A 27 -2.53 5.51 7.77
C ALA A 27 -3.08 5.74 6.36
N MET A 28 -2.23 5.54 5.36
CA MET A 28 -2.60 5.47 3.94
C MET A 28 -2.25 4.09 3.39
N VAL A 29 -3.12 3.53 2.57
CA VAL A 29 -2.92 2.22 1.94
C VAL A 29 -2.59 2.40 0.47
N VAL A 30 -1.48 1.80 0.04
CA VAL A 30 -1.09 1.70 -1.38
C VAL A 30 -1.32 0.27 -1.84
N ARG A 31 -2.05 0.12 -2.95
CA ARG A 31 -2.32 -1.18 -3.57
C ARG A 31 -2.64 -1.06 -5.05
N THR A 32 -2.40 -2.14 -5.77
CA THR A 32 -2.92 -2.32 -7.13
C THR A 32 -4.20 -3.14 -7.08
N GLU A 33 -5.28 -2.61 -7.66
CA GLU A 33 -6.49 -3.38 -7.88
C GLU A 33 -6.30 -4.37 -9.04
N ILE A 34 -6.44 -5.66 -8.75
CA ILE A 34 -6.42 -6.72 -9.75
C ILE A 34 -7.49 -7.75 -9.42
N ALA A 35 -7.98 -8.45 -10.44
CA ALA A 35 -9.13 -9.36 -10.32
C ALA A 35 -8.95 -10.48 -9.27
N CYS A 36 -7.72 -10.89 -8.98
CA CYS A 36 -7.45 -11.96 -8.01
C CYS A 36 -7.08 -11.45 -6.61
N SER A 37 -7.19 -10.15 -6.29
CA SER A 37 -6.78 -9.58 -5.00
C SER A 37 -7.89 -8.72 -4.40
N PRO A 38 -8.10 -8.71 -3.06
CA PRO A 38 -7.39 -9.50 -2.03
C PRO A 38 -7.79 -10.98 -2.05
N CYS A 39 -6.83 -11.89 -1.91
CA CYS A 39 -7.08 -13.34 -1.87
C CYS A 39 -6.71 -14.01 -0.55
N LEU A 40 -6.04 -13.28 0.35
CA LEU A 40 -5.59 -13.75 1.67
C LEU A 40 -4.74 -15.04 1.61
N LYS A 41 -4.07 -15.29 0.49
CA LYS A 41 -3.18 -16.45 0.32
C LYS A 41 -1.73 -16.06 0.58
N THR A 42 -1.04 -16.92 1.33
CA THR A 42 0.42 -16.82 1.59
C THR A 42 1.23 -17.09 0.32
N HIS A 43 0.78 -18.01 -0.53
CA HIS A 43 1.39 -18.35 -1.80
C HIS A 43 0.43 -17.98 -2.94
N CYS A 44 0.95 -17.33 -3.99
CA CYS A 44 0.13 -16.90 -5.11
C CYS A 44 -0.38 -18.11 -5.93
N PRO A 45 -1.68 -18.41 -5.95
CA PRO A 45 -2.20 -19.55 -6.70
C PRO A 45 -2.08 -19.35 -8.23
N LYS A 46 -1.87 -18.11 -8.68
CA LYS A 46 -1.68 -17.76 -10.09
C LYS A 46 -0.21 -17.66 -10.49
N GLN A 47 0.73 -17.85 -9.56
CA GLN A 47 2.18 -17.90 -9.80
C GLN A 47 2.79 -16.65 -10.49
N HIS A 48 2.10 -15.51 -10.45
CA HIS A 48 2.60 -14.26 -11.04
C HIS A 48 2.84 -13.13 -10.03
N PHE A 49 2.27 -13.23 -8.82
CA PHE A 49 2.39 -12.23 -7.73
C PHE A 49 2.17 -10.73 -8.07
N GLN A 50 1.60 -10.43 -9.24
CA GLN A 50 1.24 -9.11 -9.74
C GLN A 50 0.55 -8.14 -8.75
N CYS A 51 -0.14 -8.61 -7.70
CA CYS A 51 -0.71 -7.70 -6.70
C CYS A 51 0.35 -6.92 -5.92
N MET A 52 1.58 -7.42 -5.86
CA MET A 52 2.74 -6.72 -5.31
C MET A 52 3.61 -6.14 -6.42
N GLU A 53 3.90 -6.90 -7.46
CA GLU A 53 4.85 -6.47 -8.51
C GLU A 53 4.38 -5.27 -9.34
N LYS A 54 3.06 -5.03 -9.42
CA LYS A 54 2.52 -3.87 -10.13
C LYS A 54 2.51 -2.59 -9.29
N ILE A 55 2.85 -2.67 -8.01
CA ILE A 55 2.98 -1.48 -7.16
C ILE A 55 4.31 -0.83 -7.48
N ARG A 56 4.27 0.36 -8.11
CA ARG A 56 5.49 1.05 -8.51
C ARG A 56 6.06 1.87 -7.37
N VAL A 57 7.37 2.09 -7.40
CA VAL A 57 8.08 2.89 -6.38
C VAL A 57 7.56 4.32 -6.36
N GLU A 58 7.24 4.88 -7.53
CA GLU A 58 6.73 6.25 -7.68
C GLU A 58 5.37 6.44 -6.99
N ASP A 59 4.51 5.43 -7.03
CA ASP A 59 3.19 5.47 -6.39
C ASP A 59 3.33 5.50 -4.86
N VAL A 60 4.28 4.72 -4.34
CA VAL A 60 4.61 4.69 -2.90
C VAL A 60 5.25 6.01 -2.47
N LEU A 61 6.22 6.53 -3.22
CA LEU A 61 6.87 7.81 -2.92
C LEU A 61 5.89 8.98 -2.94
N THR A 62 4.98 9.01 -3.91
CA THR A 62 3.91 10.01 -3.97
C THR A 62 3.06 9.97 -2.71
N ALA A 63 2.59 8.78 -2.32
CA ALA A 63 1.81 8.61 -1.08
C ALA A 63 2.60 9.05 0.16
N VAL A 64 3.90 8.75 0.24
CA VAL A 64 4.75 9.20 1.36
C VAL A 64 4.85 10.71 1.42
N TYR A 65 5.12 11.39 0.30
CA TYR A 65 5.25 12.84 0.28
C TYR A 65 3.93 13.54 0.61
N GLU A 66 2.83 13.10 0.00
CA GLU A 66 1.49 13.59 0.32
C GLU A 66 1.17 13.40 1.80
N HIS A 67 1.47 12.22 2.34
CA HIS A 67 1.20 11.90 3.74
C HIS A 67 2.06 12.73 4.70
N LEU A 68 3.30 13.07 4.33
CA LEU A 68 4.18 13.95 5.11
C LEU A 68 3.81 15.44 4.96
N GLY A 69 2.95 15.81 4.02
CA GLY A 69 2.58 17.20 3.73
C GLY A 69 3.64 17.95 2.90
N GLY A 70 4.58 17.23 2.29
CA GLY A 70 5.53 17.77 1.33
C GLY A 70 4.98 17.61 -0.09
N ARG A 71 5.07 18.64 -0.93
CA ARG A 71 4.79 18.48 -2.37
C ARG A 71 5.80 17.47 -2.91
N ALA A 72 5.34 16.35 -3.45
CA ALA A 72 6.16 15.49 -4.29
C ALA A 72 6.82 16.40 -5.34
N GLY A 73 8.15 16.39 -5.40
CA GLY A 73 8.90 17.21 -6.34
C GLY A 73 8.32 17.04 -7.73
N ALA A 74 7.95 18.17 -8.34
CA ALA A 74 7.60 18.24 -9.75
C ALA A 74 8.72 17.57 -10.54
N LYS A 75 8.38 16.48 -11.24
CA LYS A 75 9.29 15.85 -12.20
C LYS A 75 9.46 16.80 -13.39
N GLU A 76 10.71 17.14 -13.68
CA GLU A 76 11.20 17.52 -15.02
C GLU A 76 11.12 16.33 -15.99
#